data_AF-A0A8T8I3H7-F1
#
_entry.id   AF-A0A8T8I3H7-F1
#
_cell.length_a   1.000
_cell.length_b   1.000
_cell.length_c   1.000
_cell.angle_alpha   90.00
_cell.angle_beta   90.00
_cell.angle_gamma   90.00
#
_symmetry.space_group_name_H-M   'P 1'
#
loop_
_entity.id
_entity.type
_entity.pdbx_description
1 polymer ?
#
loop_
_entity_poly.entity_id
_entity_poly.type
_entity_poly.pdbx_seq_one_letter_code
_entity_poly.pdbx_strand_id
1 'polypeptide(L)'
;MRRLVAAVVAGAAAELAGVGLMATAVWLVVRAAGQPPLSALAVAIVAVRALAIARGGLRYVERLAGHGAVLRGMAEVRGRVYDSLLRRPLPGGDALTRLVSDVDAVQDAVLRCLLPACVAGVVGVVAVVAAGFAWPLVVGLLLGGLVLPSAACASAHRHLRSLAPLRAELAERVVTLRDGAAELTAFGAAERELDRAGAVVDELAARERRGSAAAAASVGLAVAVQFGTA
;
A
#
# COMPACT_ATOMS: atom_id res chain seq x y z
N MET A 1 -21.34 3.82 5.22
CA MET A 1 -20.73 5.08 4.75
C MET A 1 -20.32 6.08 5.84
N ARG A 2 -21.17 6.50 6.80
CA ARG A 2 -20.84 7.60 7.76
C ARG A 2 -19.49 7.48 8.48
N ARG A 3 -19.07 6.27 8.86
CA ARG A 3 -17.78 6.03 9.53
C ARG A 3 -16.56 6.10 8.60
N LEU A 4 -16.72 5.76 7.32
CA LEU A 4 -15.67 5.93 6.31
C LEU A 4 -15.44 7.41 6.03
N VAL A 5 -16.52 8.19 5.91
CA VAL A 5 -16.42 9.65 5.78
C VAL A 5 -15.73 10.26 7.00
N ALA A 6 -16.08 9.82 8.21
CA ALA A 6 -15.41 10.28 9.43
C ALA A 6 -13.92 9.90 9.45
N ALA A 7 -13.54 8.70 8.99
CA ALA A 7 -12.14 8.29 8.87
C ALA A 7 -11.37 9.17 7.88
N VAL A 8 -11.95 9.43 6.71
CA VAL A 8 -11.35 10.29 5.67
C VAL A 8 -11.21 11.73 6.15
N VAL A 9 -12.23 12.29 6.80
CA VAL A 9 -12.19 13.65 7.35
C VAL A 9 -11.16 13.76 8.48
N ALA A 10 -11.10 12.77 9.38
CA ALA A 10 -10.08 12.73 10.43
C ALA A 10 -8.67 12.61 9.86
N GLY A 11 -8.47 11.76 8.84
CA GLY A 11 -7.19 11.60 8.16
C GLY A 11 -6.76 12.88 7.42
N ALA A 12 -7.67 13.50 6.68
CA ALA A 12 -7.42 14.78 6.03
C ALA A 12 -7.05 15.87 7.04
N ALA A 13 -7.81 15.99 8.14
CA ALA A 13 -7.50 16.96 9.20
C ALA A 13 -6.15 16.67 9.89
N ALA A 14 -5.78 15.41 10.07
CA ALA A 14 -4.48 15.03 10.63
C ALA A 14 -3.32 15.47 9.72
N GLU A 15 -3.45 15.26 8.41
CA GLU A 15 -2.44 15.68 7.44
C GLU A 15 -2.36 17.20 7.34
N LEU A 16 -3.49 17.91 7.36
CA LEU A 16 -3.51 19.37 7.41
C LEU A 16 -2.83 19.93 8.66
N ALA A 17 -3.04 19.30 9.82
CA ALA A 17 -2.32 19.65 11.03
C ALA A 17 -0.80 19.41 10.87
N GLY A 18 -0.40 18.38 10.13
CA GLY A 18 1.00 18.11 9.77
C GLY A 18 1.61 19.19 8.85
N VAL A 19 0.88 19.61 7.82
CA VAL A 19 1.31 20.69 6.92
C VAL A 19 1.43 22.00 7.70
N GLY A 20 0.43 22.34 8.51
CA GLY A 20 0.45 23.51 9.39
C GLY A 20 1.63 23.47 10.36
N LEU A 21 1.95 22.29 10.92
CA LEU A 21 3.10 22.11 11.80
C LEU A 21 4.42 22.38 11.08
N MET A 22 4.59 21.87 9.85
CA MET A 22 5.80 22.15 9.07
C MET A 22 5.92 23.63 8.70
N ALA A 23 4.82 24.25 8.23
CA ALA A 23 4.82 25.67 7.87
C ALA A 23 5.13 26.57 9.07
N THR A 24 4.50 26.31 10.22
CA THR A 24 4.76 27.05 11.47
C THR A 24 6.16 26.81 11.99
N ALA A 25 6.70 25.59 11.90
CA ALA A 25 8.08 25.29 12.26
C ALA A 25 9.09 26.04 11.39
N VAL A 26 8.92 26.02 10.06
CA VAL A 26 9.79 26.76 9.12
C VAL A 26 9.74 28.26 9.40
N TRP A 27 8.54 28.83 9.57
CA TRP A 27 8.39 30.23 9.90
C TRP A 27 9.09 30.58 11.23
N LEU A 28 8.96 29.73 12.24
CA LEU A 28 9.59 29.93 13.54
C LEU A 28 11.12 29.91 13.45
N VAL A 29 11.69 28.99 12.66
CA VAL A 29 13.14 28.93 12.41
C VAL A 29 13.63 30.22 11.73
N VAL A 30 12.97 30.66 10.65
CA VAL A 30 13.33 31.88 9.93
C VAL A 30 13.18 33.12 10.83
N ARG A 31 12.11 33.18 11.62
CA ARG A 31 11.85 34.32 12.51
C ARG A 31 12.79 34.36 13.70
N ALA A 32 13.18 33.21 14.25
CA ALA A 32 14.12 33.10 15.36
C ALA A 32 15.54 33.56 14.96
N ALA A 33 15.93 33.40 13.69
CA ALA A 33 17.20 33.90 13.18
C ALA A 33 17.36 35.42 13.33
N GLY A 34 16.25 36.17 13.32
CA GLY A 34 16.22 37.61 13.58
C GLY A 34 16.28 38.01 15.07
N GLN A 35 16.50 37.05 15.98
CA GLN A 35 16.57 37.22 17.44
C GLN A 35 15.46 38.11 18.06
N PRO A 36 14.16 37.89 17.75
CA PRO A 36 13.08 38.61 18.40
C PRO A 36 12.91 38.19 19.88
N PRO A 37 12.28 39.04 20.72
CA PRO A 37 11.95 38.65 22.09
C PRO A 37 10.99 37.45 22.11
N LEU A 38 11.15 36.57 23.11
CA LEU A 38 10.40 35.31 23.25
C LEU A 38 8.87 35.50 23.27
N SER A 39 8.37 36.64 23.76
CA SER A 39 6.95 36.97 23.78
C SER A 39 6.34 36.99 22.38
N ALA A 40 7.09 37.38 21.35
CA ALA A 40 6.65 37.39 19.96
C ALA A 40 6.57 35.98 19.33
N LEU A 41 7.28 34.99 19.90
CA LEU A 41 7.30 33.61 19.42
C LEU A 41 6.38 32.67 20.22
N ALA A 42 5.95 33.07 21.42
CA ALA A 42 5.20 32.24 22.34
C ALA A 42 3.93 31.62 21.71
N VAL A 43 3.16 32.42 20.95
CA VAL A 43 1.95 31.95 20.26
C VAL A 43 2.28 30.86 19.23
N ALA A 44 3.36 31.05 18.46
CA ALA A 44 3.80 30.08 17.47
C ALA A 44 4.27 28.77 18.12
N ILE A 45 5.00 28.84 19.25
CA ILE A 45 5.44 27.66 20.00
C ILE A 45 4.24 26.85 20.51
N VAL A 46 3.24 27.52 21.08
CA VAL A 46 2.01 26.86 21.56
C VAL A 46 1.22 26.28 20.39
N ALA A 47 1.12 27.00 19.26
CA ALA A 47 0.47 26.50 18.05
C ALA A 47 1.13 25.23 17.51
N VAL A 48 2.47 25.17 17.46
CA VAL A 48 3.21 23.96 17.04
C VAL A 48 2.85 22.77 17.94
N ARG A 49 2.81 22.96 19.27
CA ARG A 49 2.44 21.89 20.21
C ARG A 49 1.00 21.46 20.05
N ALA A 50 0.07 22.42 19.89
CA ALA A 50 -1.34 22.13 19.66
C ALA A 50 -1.55 21.36 18.36
N LEU A 51 -0.90 21.76 17.27
CA LEU A 51 -0.93 21.07 15.97
C LEU A 51 -0.32 19.68 16.05
N ALA A 52 0.78 19.49 16.79
CA ALA A 52 1.40 18.19 17.00
C ALA A 52 0.44 17.20 17.70
N ILE A 53 -0.21 17.66 18.78
CA ILE A 53 -1.17 16.86 19.54
C ILE A 53 -2.42 16.57 18.69
N ALA A 54 -2.96 17.59 18.02
CA ALA A 54 -4.11 17.45 17.14
C ALA A 54 -3.83 16.43 16.02
N ARG A 55 -2.65 16.51 15.38
CA ARG A 55 -2.22 15.52 14.37
C ARG A 55 -2.24 14.10 14.93
N GLY A 56 -1.65 13.89 16.11
CA GLY A 56 -1.62 12.57 16.76
C GLY A 56 -3.03 12.05 17.07
N GLY A 57 -3.89 12.88 17.68
CA GLY A 57 -5.26 12.52 18.03
C GLY A 57 -6.13 12.22 16.80
N LEU A 58 -6.05 13.05 15.76
CA LEU A 58 -6.80 12.86 14.52
C LEU A 58 -6.36 11.59 13.78
N ARG A 59 -5.06 11.29 13.77
CA ARG A 59 -4.53 10.04 13.19
C ARG A 59 -5.00 8.81 13.98
N TYR A 60 -5.12 8.93 15.30
CA TYR A 60 -5.66 7.87 16.12
C TYR A 60 -7.14 7.60 15.81
N VAL A 61 -7.95 8.66 15.68
CA VAL A 61 -9.37 8.54 15.29
C VAL A 61 -9.52 7.94 13.90
N GLU A 62 -8.70 8.37 12.94
CA GLU A 62 -8.63 7.77 11.59
C GLU A 62 -8.35 6.26 11.67
N ARG A 63 -7.30 5.87 12.42
CA ARG A 63 -6.93 4.46 12.60
C ARG A 63 -8.06 3.65 13.23
N LEU A 64 -8.71 4.16 14.27
CA LEU A 64 -9.79 3.47 14.98
C LEU A 64 -11.01 3.28 14.07
N ALA A 65 -11.38 4.31 13.30
CA ALA A 65 -12.47 4.25 12.35
C ALA A 65 -12.16 3.30 11.18
N GLY A 66 -10.91 3.29 10.70
CA GLY A 66 -10.41 2.37 9.68
C GLY A 66 -10.41 0.91 10.15
N HIS A 67 -9.88 0.62 11.35
CA HIS A 67 -9.90 -0.72 11.94
C HIS A 67 -11.32 -1.27 12.06
N GLY A 68 -12.25 -0.43 12.53
CA GLY A 68 -13.65 -0.80 12.64
C GLY A 68 -14.33 -1.05 11.28
N ALA A 69 -13.78 -0.58 10.16
CA ALA A 69 -14.26 -0.92 8.84
C ALA A 69 -13.71 -2.27 8.37
N VAL A 70 -12.41 -2.55 8.59
CA VAL A 70 -11.77 -3.85 8.27
C VAL A 70 -12.49 -4.99 8.99
N LEU A 71 -12.68 -4.86 10.31
CA LEU A 71 -13.25 -5.93 11.14
C LEU A 71 -14.68 -6.29 10.73
N ARG A 72 -15.48 -5.31 10.32
CA ARG A 72 -16.85 -5.55 9.87
C ARG A 72 -16.92 -6.14 8.47
N GLY A 73 -16.03 -5.70 7.58
CA GLY A 73 -15.92 -6.32 6.27
C GLY A 73 -15.52 -7.79 6.36
N MET A 74 -14.60 -8.16 7.27
CA MET A 74 -14.30 -9.57 7.55
C MET A 74 -15.54 -10.32 8.07
N ALA A 75 -16.33 -9.73 8.97
CA ALA A 75 -17.53 -10.35 9.51
C ALA A 75 -18.62 -10.60 8.43
N GLU A 76 -18.85 -9.65 7.53
CA GLU A 76 -19.82 -9.78 6.44
C GLU A 76 -19.43 -10.82 5.40
N VAL A 77 -18.13 -10.94 5.09
CA VAL A 77 -17.63 -11.96 4.17
C VAL A 77 -17.75 -13.33 4.78
N ARG A 78 -17.34 -13.48 6.03
CA ARG A 78 -17.49 -14.74 6.76
C ARG A 78 -18.96 -15.18 6.79
N GLY A 79 -19.87 -14.25 7.06
CA GLY A 79 -21.31 -14.51 7.02
C GLY A 79 -21.81 -14.97 5.64
N ARG A 80 -21.42 -14.29 4.56
CA ARG A 80 -21.82 -14.66 3.19
C ARG A 80 -21.24 -15.99 2.72
N VAL A 81 -20.00 -16.29 3.11
CA VAL A 81 -19.36 -17.58 2.81
C VAL A 81 -20.11 -18.70 3.52
N TYR A 82 -20.38 -18.55 4.82
CA TYR A 82 -21.17 -19.54 5.57
C TYR A 82 -22.58 -19.73 4.99
N ASP A 83 -23.27 -18.64 4.64
CA ASP A 83 -24.63 -18.71 4.09
C ASP A 83 -24.67 -19.35 2.68
N SER A 84 -23.59 -19.22 1.91
CA SER A 84 -23.45 -19.88 0.61
C SER A 84 -23.19 -21.40 0.73
N LEU A 85 -22.43 -21.81 1.75
CA LEU A 85 -22.13 -23.22 2.05
C LEU A 85 -23.35 -23.99 2.55
N LEU A 86 -24.32 -23.29 3.17
CA LEU A 86 -25.58 -23.90 3.59
C LEU A 86 -26.54 -24.19 2.43
N ARG A 87 -26.32 -23.60 1.24
CA ARG A 87 -27.26 -23.67 0.09
C ARG A 87 -26.75 -24.51 -1.08
N ARG A 88 -25.51 -24.99 -1.06
CA ARG A 88 -24.88 -25.79 -2.13
C ARG A 88 -24.04 -26.93 -1.57
N PRO A 89 -23.84 -28.04 -2.31
CA PRO A 89 -22.91 -29.08 -1.90
C PRO A 89 -21.51 -28.48 -1.72
N LEU A 90 -20.84 -28.88 -0.64
CA LEU A 90 -19.56 -28.33 -0.22
C LEU A 90 -18.53 -28.46 -1.37
N PRO A 91 -17.99 -27.34 -1.89
CA PRO A 91 -16.84 -27.43 -2.78
C PRO A 91 -15.66 -28.04 -2.01
N GLY A 92 -14.76 -28.74 -2.72
CA GLY A 92 -13.53 -29.27 -2.10
C GLY A 92 -12.76 -28.16 -1.36
N GLY A 93 -12.10 -28.49 -0.25
CA GLY A 93 -11.53 -27.51 0.68
C GLY A 93 -10.60 -26.46 0.04
N ASP A 94 -9.98 -26.81 -1.08
CA ASP A 94 -9.08 -25.93 -1.83
C ASP A 94 -9.83 -24.80 -2.58
N ALA A 95 -11.00 -25.10 -3.15
CA ALA A 95 -11.85 -24.11 -3.82
C ALA A 95 -12.49 -23.13 -2.83
N LEU A 96 -12.84 -23.61 -1.63
CA LEU A 96 -13.35 -22.76 -0.56
C LEU A 96 -12.26 -21.81 -0.04
N THR A 97 -11.04 -22.33 0.13
CA THR A 97 -9.90 -21.53 0.61
C THR A 97 -9.52 -20.46 -0.39
N ARG A 98 -9.57 -20.74 -1.70
CA ARG A 98 -9.33 -19.72 -2.75
C ARG A 98 -10.40 -18.63 -2.76
N LEU A 99 -11.68 -19.00 -2.65
CA LEU A 99 -12.77 -18.02 -2.67
C LEU A 99 -12.70 -17.05 -1.47
N VAL A 100 -12.41 -17.57 -0.28
CA VAL A 100 -12.22 -16.74 0.92
C VAL A 100 -11.02 -15.81 0.74
N SER A 101 -9.90 -16.35 0.25
CA SER A 101 -8.66 -15.59 0.03
C SER A 101 -8.82 -14.47 -1.00
N ASP A 102 -9.56 -14.70 -2.09
CA ASP A 102 -9.82 -13.70 -3.12
C ASP A 102 -10.69 -12.55 -2.59
N VAL A 103 -11.70 -12.86 -1.77
CA VAL A 103 -12.56 -11.85 -1.19
C VAL A 103 -11.82 -11.02 -0.14
N ASP A 104 -10.99 -11.65 0.69
CA ASP A 104 -10.11 -10.95 1.63
C ASP A 104 -9.12 -10.04 0.89
N ALA A 105 -8.55 -10.49 -0.23
CA ALA A 105 -7.63 -9.70 -1.04
C ALA A 105 -8.28 -8.45 -1.64
N VAL A 106 -9.52 -8.56 -2.16
CA VAL A 106 -10.27 -7.40 -2.68
C VAL A 106 -10.58 -6.41 -1.56
N GLN A 107 -10.96 -6.89 -0.38
CA GLN A 107 -11.28 -6.03 0.76
C GLN A 107 -10.05 -5.30 1.30
N ASP A 108 -8.94 -6.01 1.44
CA ASP A 108 -7.68 -5.44 1.90
C ASP A 108 -7.16 -4.40 0.90
N ALA A 109 -7.29 -4.66 -0.41
CA ALA A 109 -6.98 -3.69 -1.45
C ALA A 109 -7.87 -2.44 -1.38
N VAL A 110 -9.19 -2.60 -1.19
CA VAL A 110 -10.10 -1.45 -1.08
C VAL A 110 -9.75 -0.61 0.15
N LEU A 111 -9.49 -1.21 1.32
CA LEU A 111 -9.19 -0.43 2.52
C LEU A 111 -7.77 0.15 2.53
N ARG A 112 -6.77 -0.57 2.00
CA ARG A 112 -5.37 -0.13 2.02
C ARG A 112 -4.98 0.73 0.83
N CYS A 113 -5.72 0.72 -0.28
CA CYS A 113 -5.42 1.59 -1.42
C CYS A 113 -6.37 2.80 -1.47
N LEU A 114 -7.67 2.60 -1.21
CA LEU A 114 -8.66 3.65 -1.40
C LEU A 114 -8.62 4.68 -0.25
N LEU A 115 -8.38 4.24 0.99
CA LEU A 115 -8.25 5.15 2.13
C LEU A 115 -7.02 6.08 1.97
N PRO A 116 -5.80 5.57 1.69
CA PRO A 116 -4.64 6.45 1.48
C PRO A 116 -4.76 7.29 0.21
N ALA A 117 -5.38 6.79 -0.86
CA ALA A 117 -5.61 7.55 -2.08
C ALA A 117 -6.56 8.74 -1.85
N CYS A 118 -7.64 8.55 -1.09
CA CYS A 118 -8.56 9.63 -0.73
C CYS A 118 -7.86 10.68 0.15
N VAL A 119 -7.09 10.26 1.14
CA VAL A 119 -6.32 11.18 2.00
C VAL A 119 -5.30 11.96 1.17
N ALA A 120 -4.53 11.29 0.32
CA ALA A 120 -3.57 11.93 -0.58
C ALA A 120 -4.23 12.94 -1.53
N GLY A 121 -5.40 12.59 -2.09
CA GLY A 121 -6.17 13.48 -2.96
C GLY A 121 -6.62 14.74 -2.25
N VAL A 122 -7.20 14.61 -1.05
CA VAL A 122 -7.67 15.78 -0.27
C VAL A 122 -6.50 16.68 0.12
N VAL A 123 -5.41 16.10 0.61
CA VAL A 123 -4.21 16.87 1.00
C VAL A 123 -3.58 17.56 -0.20
N GLY A 124 -3.51 16.87 -1.35
CA GLY A 124 -2.99 17.42 -2.59
C GLY A 124 -3.81 18.61 -3.10
N VAL A 125 -5.14 18.51 -3.07
CA VAL A 125 -6.03 19.63 -3.42
C VAL A 125 -5.79 20.82 -2.50
N VAL A 126 -5.71 20.59 -1.18
CA VAL A 126 -5.46 21.68 -0.23
C VAL A 126 -4.08 22.32 -0.44
N ALA A 127 -3.05 21.53 -0.75
CA ALA A 127 -1.73 22.04 -1.06
C ALA A 127 -1.73 22.94 -2.31
N VAL A 128 -2.42 22.53 -3.39
CA VAL A 128 -2.54 23.32 -4.63
C VAL A 128 -3.28 24.64 -4.39
N VAL A 129 -4.38 24.59 -3.63
CA VAL A 129 -5.17 25.78 -3.29
C VAL A 129 -4.36 26.73 -2.41
N ALA A 130 -3.67 26.23 -1.39
CA ALA A 130 -2.84 27.02 -0.48
C ALA A 130 -1.65 27.68 -1.20
N ALA A 131 -1.12 27.03 -2.25
CA ALA A 131 -0.05 27.57 -3.08
C ALA A 131 -0.52 28.53 -4.17
N GLY A 132 -1.80 28.87 -4.22
CA GLY A 132 -2.33 29.84 -5.18
C GLY A 132 -2.28 29.37 -6.64
N PHE A 133 -2.44 28.06 -6.89
CA PHE A 133 -2.42 27.48 -8.24
C PHE A 133 -1.11 27.68 -9.01
N ALA A 134 0.04 27.67 -8.32
CA ALA A 134 1.33 27.60 -9.00
C ALA A 134 1.43 26.32 -9.84
N TRP A 135 1.51 26.47 -11.17
CA TRP A 135 1.59 25.37 -12.14
C TRP A 135 2.65 24.28 -11.82
N PRO A 136 3.89 24.59 -11.37
CA PRO A 136 4.87 23.55 -11.05
C PRO A 136 4.43 22.63 -9.91
N LEU A 137 3.67 23.13 -8.93
CA LEU A 137 3.15 22.33 -7.81
C LEU A 137 2.02 21.40 -8.25
N VAL A 138 1.17 21.83 -9.19
CA VAL A 138 0.13 20.99 -9.79
C VAL A 138 0.77 19.84 -10.58
N VAL A 139 1.81 20.14 -11.36
CA VAL A 139 2.56 19.14 -12.13
C VAL A 139 3.29 18.16 -11.21
N GLY A 140 3.97 18.65 -10.17
CA GLY A 140 4.64 17.82 -9.17
C GLY A 140 3.65 16.90 -8.42
N LEU A 141 2.46 17.40 -8.08
CA LEU A 141 1.42 16.61 -7.43
C LEU A 141 0.85 15.52 -8.35
N LEU A 142 0.60 15.84 -9.63
CA LEU A 142 0.12 14.84 -10.59
C LEU A 142 1.18 13.76 -10.85
N LEU A 143 2.44 14.16 -11.02
CA LEU A 143 3.53 13.22 -11.26
C LEU A 143 3.81 12.35 -10.03
N GLY A 144 4.00 12.96 -8.86
CA GLY A 144 4.29 12.29 -7.59
C GLY A 144 3.13 11.49 -7.01
N GLY A 145 1.92 12.05 -7.09
CA GLY A 145 0.74 11.50 -6.42
C GLY A 145 -0.08 10.54 -7.27
N LEU A 146 -0.02 10.63 -8.61
CA LEU A 146 -0.86 9.82 -9.49
C LEU A 146 -0.04 8.99 -10.48
N VAL A 147 0.89 9.61 -11.21
CA VAL A 147 1.62 8.93 -12.30
C VAL A 147 2.61 7.90 -11.75
N LEU A 148 3.43 8.28 -10.76
CA LEU A 148 4.40 7.38 -10.15
C LEU A 148 3.76 6.17 -9.43
N PRO A 149 2.78 6.32 -8.54
CA PRO A 149 2.15 5.18 -7.89
C PRO A 149 1.32 4.32 -8.84
N SER A 150 0.67 4.91 -9.87
CA SER A 150 -0.05 4.11 -10.88
C SER A 150 0.92 3.33 -11.78
N ALA A 151 2.04 3.94 -12.19
CA ALA A 151 3.09 3.25 -12.95
C ALA A 151 3.76 2.16 -12.12
N ALA A 152 4.03 2.40 -10.83
CA ALA A 152 4.57 1.41 -9.91
C ALA A 152 3.58 0.26 -9.65
N CYS A 153 2.29 0.56 -9.52
CA CYS A 153 1.25 -0.45 -9.36
C CYS A 153 1.11 -1.29 -10.64
N ALA A 154 1.09 -0.65 -11.82
CA ALA A 154 1.01 -1.34 -13.10
C ALA A 154 2.25 -2.20 -13.36
N SER A 155 3.45 -1.72 -13.03
CA SER A 155 4.69 -2.49 -13.17
C SER A 155 4.71 -3.68 -12.23
N ALA A 156 4.31 -3.50 -10.96
CA ALA A 156 4.18 -4.57 -9.98
C ALA A 156 3.16 -5.62 -10.44
N HIS A 157 1.99 -5.20 -10.93
CA HIS A 157 0.98 -6.12 -11.46
C HIS A 157 1.48 -6.95 -12.64
N ARG A 158 2.17 -6.31 -13.59
CA ARG A 158 2.77 -7.00 -14.74
C ARG A 158 3.82 -8.02 -14.29
N HIS A 159 4.65 -7.65 -13.32
CA HIS A 159 5.66 -8.56 -12.75
C HIS A 159 5.02 -9.74 -12.03
N LEU A 160 4.06 -9.50 -11.14
CA LEU A 160 3.34 -10.54 -10.42
C LEU A 160 2.63 -11.52 -11.37
N ARG A 161 1.99 -11.01 -12.44
CA ARG A 161 1.36 -11.85 -13.48
C ARG A 161 2.38 -12.68 -14.26
N SER A 162 3.58 -12.15 -14.51
CA SER A 162 4.65 -12.88 -15.21
C SER A 162 5.24 -14.01 -14.36
N LEU A 163 5.15 -13.93 -13.03
CA LEU A 163 5.63 -14.97 -12.11
C LEU A 163 4.58 -16.08 -11.89
N ALA A 164 3.29 -15.78 -12.09
CA ALA A 164 2.20 -16.74 -11.92
C ALA A 164 2.38 -18.07 -12.67
N PRO A 165 2.74 -18.12 -13.97
CA PRO A 165 2.93 -19.39 -14.67
C PRO A 165 4.09 -20.21 -14.11
N LEU A 166 5.23 -19.58 -13.76
CA LEU A 166 6.38 -20.30 -13.18
C LEU A 166 6.05 -20.88 -11.80
N ARG A 167 5.27 -20.16 -10.99
CA ARG A 167 4.81 -20.67 -9.69
C ARG A 167 3.84 -21.84 -9.84
N ALA A 168 2.98 -21.80 -10.86
CA ALA A 168 2.08 -22.91 -11.17
C ALA A 168 2.86 -24.15 -11.63
N GLU A 169 3.84 -23.97 -12.52
CA GLU A 169 4.72 -25.05 -12.99
C GLU A 169 5.54 -25.65 -11.84
N LEU A 170 6.09 -24.82 -10.95
CA LEU A 170 6.82 -25.29 -9.77
C LEU A 170 5.91 -26.10 -8.84
N ALA A 171 4.67 -25.63 -8.60
CA ALA A 171 3.71 -26.34 -7.76
C ALA A 171 3.35 -27.72 -8.33
N GLU A 172 3.12 -27.81 -9.64
CA GLU A 172 2.85 -29.07 -10.34
C GLU A 172 4.02 -30.06 -10.22
N ARG A 173 5.26 -29.58 -10.41
CA ARG A 173 6.46 -30.43 -10.28
C ARG A 173 6.69 -30.91 -8.85
N VAL A 174 6.46 -30.05 -7.86
CA VAL A 174 6.57 -30.44 -6.44
C VAL A 174 5.55 -31.52 -6.10
N VAL A 175 4.32 -31.41 -6.60
CA VAL A 175 3.30 -32.47 -6.42
C VAL A 175 3.74 -33.76 -7.11
N THR A 176 4.25 -33.68 -8.34
CA THR A 176 4.76 -34.84 -9.09
C THR A 176 5.92 -35.54 -8.37
N LEU A 177 6.87 -34.76 -7.82
CA LEU A 177 7.98 -35.28 -7.03
C LEU A 177 7.50 -35.94 -5.73
N ARG A 178 6.49 -35.37 -5.07
CA ARG A 178 5.93 -35.92 -3.83
C ARG A 178 5.17 -37.22 -4.10
N ASP A 179 4.25 -37.20 -5.05
CA ASP A 179 3.32 -38.30 -5.28
C ASP A 179 3.99 -39.44 -6.08
N GLY A 180 4.95 -39.12 -6.95
CA GLY A 180 5.72 -40.06 -7.76
C GLY A 180 7.07 -40.48 -7.15
N ALA A 181 7.36 -40.13 -5.89
CA ALA A 181 8.68 -40.33 -5.29
C ALA A 181 9.20 -41.79 -5.37
N ALA A 182 8.34 -42.76 -5.08
CA ALA A 182 8.68 -44.18 -5.12
C ALA A 182 8.97 -44.68 -6.55
N GLU A 183 8.22 -44.19 -7.54
CA GLU A 183 8.42 -44.55 -8.95
C GLU A 183 9.68 -43.89 -9.49
N LEU A 184 9.88 -42.61 -9.22
CA LEU A 184 11.05 -41.84 -9.65
C LEU A 184 12.36 -42.40 -9.06
N THR A 185 12.33 -42.90 -7.82
CA THR A 185 13.49 -43.55 -7.20
C THR A 185 13.72 -44.95 -7.79
N ALA A 186 12.66 -45.74 -8.02
CA ALA A 186 12.77 -47.06 -8.63
C ALA A 186 13.35 -47.03 -10.05
N PHE A 187 13.03 -46.00 -10.85
CA PHE A 187 13.53 -45.84 -12.22
C PHE A 187 14.82 -44.97 -12.32
N GLY A 188 15.41 -44.52 -11.21
CA GLY A 188 16.61 -43.67 -11.22
C GLY A 188 16.40 -42.33 -11.93
N ALA A 189 15.19 -41.78 -11.85
CA ALA A 189 14.78 -40.52 -12.46
C ALA A 189 14.63 -39.36 -11.46
N ALA A 190 14.71 -39.64 -10.16
CA ALA A 190 14.52 -38.64 -9.10
C ALA A 190 15.46 -37.42 -9.20
N GLU A 191 16.77 -37.63 -9.41
CA GLU A 191 17.73 -36.51 -9.55
C GLU A 191 17.42 -35.65 -10.78
N ARG A 192 17.09 -36.27 -11.91
CA ARG A 192 16.73 -35.55 -13.15
C ARG A 192 15.51 -34.66 -12.97
N GLU A 193 14.53 -35.12 -12.19
CA GLU A 193 13.31 -34.35 -11.94
C GLU A 193 13.51 -33.26 -10.88
N LEU A 194 14.39 -33.50 -9.90
CA LEU A 194 14.86 -32.48 -8.97
C LEU A 194 15.63 -31.35 -9.68
N ASP A 195 16.54 -31.69 -10.60
CA ASP A 195 17.27 -30.71 -11.41
C ASP A 195 16.32 -29.85 -12.26
N ARG A 196 15.30 -30.48 -12.84
CA ARG A 196 14.25 -29.78 -13.58
C ARG A 196 13.42 -28.85 -12.70
N ALA A 197 13.10 -29.23 -11.47
CA ALA A 197 12.44 -28.33 -10.52
C ALA A 197 13.37 -27.17 -10.10
N GLY A 198 14.66 -27.47 -9.89
CA GLY A 198 15.69 -26.48 -9.59
C GLY A 198 15.84 -25.42 -10.68
N ALA A 199 15.82 -25.81 -11.95
CA ALA A 199 15.87 -24.88 -13.08
C ALA A 199 14.70 -23.87 -13.07
N VAL A 200 13.49 -24.31 -12.70
CA VAL A 200 12.31 -23.43 -12.59
C VAL A 200 12.47 -22.46 -11.41
N VAL A 201 13.03 -22.92 -10.28
CA VAL A 201 13.34 -22.07 -9.12
C VAL A 201 14.38 -21.00 -9.49
N ASP A 202 15.44 -21.37 -10.19
CA ASP A 202 16.49 -20.44 -10.63
C ASP A 202 15.94 -19.39 -11.59
N GLU A 203 15.08 -19.82 -12.52
CA GLU A 203 14.42 -18.93 -13.47
C GLU A 203 13.43 -17.97 -12.77
N LEU A 204 12.69 -18.46 -11.78
CA LEU A 204 11.83 -17.64 -10.93
C LEU A 204 12.66 -16.59 -10.15
N ALA A 205 13.76 -17.01 -9.51
CA ALA A 205 14.65 -16.13 -8.76
C ALA A 205 15.34 -15.08 -9.67
N ALA A 206 15.66 -15.43 -10.92
CA ALA A 206 16.18 -14.49 -11.89
C ALA A 206 15.14 -13.43 -12.29
N ARG A 207 13.87 -13.82 -12.50
CA ARG A 207 12.79 -12.87 -12.82
C ARG A 207 12.41 -11.98 -11.64
N GLU A 208 12.40 -12.50 -10.41
CA GLU A 208 12.16 -11.70 -9.21
C GLU A 208 13.26 -10.64 -9.00
N ARG A 209 14.54 -10.99 -9.23
CA ARG A 209 15.66 -10.04 -9.16
C ARG A 209 15.56 -8.92 -10.21
N ARG A 210 15.08 -9.21 -11.42
CA ARG A 210 14.84 -8.17 -12.45
C ARG A 210 13.67 -7.25 -12.06
N GLY A 211 12.63 -7.81 -11.45
CA GLY A 211 11.49 -7.04 -10.97
C GLY A 211 11.80 -6.12 -9.80
N SER A 212 12.63 -6.57 -8.86
CA SER A 212 13.06 -5.73 -7.73
C SER A 212 13.90 -4.54 -8.19
N ALA A 213 14.74 -4.72 -9.22
CA ALA A 213 15.50 -3.63 -9.83
C ALA A 213 14.59 -2.58 -10.50
N ALA A 214 13.53 -3.00 -11.20
CA ALA A 214 12.56 -2.09 -11.80
C ALA A 214 11.74 -1.33 -10.73
N ALA A 215 11.40 -1.99 -9.62
CA ALA A 215 10.74 -1.34 -8.48
C ALA A 215 11.67 -0.30 -7.81
N ALA A 216 12.95 -0.64 -7.59
CA ALA A 216 13.94 0.28 -7.04
C ALA A 216 14.16 1.50 -7.94
N ALA A 217 14.20 1.30 -9.27
CA ALA A 217 14.29 2.38 -10.24
C ALA A 217 13.09 3.34 -10.18
N SER A 218 11.87 2.82 -9.97
CA SER A 218 10.67 3.65 -9.83
C SER A 218 10.69 4.54 -8.56
N VAL A 219 11.26 4.02 -7.46
CA VAL A 219 11.48 4.80 -6.23
C VAL A 219 12.54 5.88 -6.45
N GLY A 220 13.65 5.53 -7.12
CA GLY A 220 14.71 6.50 -7.46
C GLY A 220 14.20 7.63 -8.36
N LEU A 221 13.34 7.31 -9.35
CA LEU A 221 12.74 8.30 -10.24
C LEU A 221 11.74 9.20 -9.50
N ALA A 222 11.00 8.66 -8.53
CA ALA A 222 10.10 9.45 -7.68
C ALA A 222 10.87 10.50 -6.86
N VAL A 223 12.00 10.09 -6.27
CA VAL A 223 12.89 10.98 -5.52
C VAL A 223 13.46 12.07 -6.43
N ALA A 224 13.92 11.72 -7.63
CA ALA A 224 14.47 12.69 -8.58
C ALA A 224 13.44 13.73 -9.05
N VAL A 225 12.20 13.32 -9.32
CA VAL A 225 11.11 14.25 -9.67
C VAL A 225 10.81 15.19 -8.50
N GLN A 226 10.79 14.68 -7.27
CA GLN A 226 10.51 15.47 -6.08
C GLN A 226 11.57 16.56 -5.82
N PHE A 227 12.86 16.25 -6.05
CA PHE A 227 13.94 17.23 -5.93
C PHE A 227 14.06 18.17 -7.14
N GLY A 228 13.59 17.76 -8.33
CA GLY A 228 13.60 18.60 -9.53
C GLY A 228 12.45 19.62 -9.59
N THR A 229 11.38 19.41 -8.81
CA THR A 229 10.22 20.32 -8.73
C THR A 229 10.22 21.26 -7.52
N ALA A 230 11.21 21.12 -6.62
CA ALA A 230 11.38 21.96 -5.43
C ALA A 230 12.31 23.15 -5.72
#